data_AF-A0A838XV40-F1
#
_entry.id   AF-A0A838XV40-F1
#
_cell.length_a   1.000
_cell.length_b   1.000
_cell.length_c   1.000
_cell.angle_alpha   90.00
_cell.angle_beta   90.00
_cell.angle_gamma   90.00
#
_symmetry.space_group_name_H-M   'P 1'
#
loop_
_entity.id
_entity.type
_entity.pdbx_description
1 polymer ?
#
loop_
_entity_poly.entity_id
_entity_poly.type
_entity_poly.pdbx_seq_one_letter_code
_entity_poly.pdbx_strand_id
1 'polypeptide(L)'
;MFWIARPLRRCASSFAPALRRQAVAFALAALAVLAVPQAAMAACLSPSQARAAVANGQAQPLGAIAGAVRGEIVRAELCEEGGRLVYRLSVLSGERLVTRVVDARTGQVLN
;
A
#
# COMPACT_ATOMS: atom_id res chain seq x y z
N MET A 1 30.10 -36.34 43.52
CA MET A 1 30.34 -34.88 43.51
C MET A 1 28.98 -34.22 43.24
N PHE A 2 27.98 -34.32 44.13
CA PHE A 2 27.74 -33.59 45.39
C PHE A 2 27.89 -32.06 45.26
N TRP A 3 26.75 -31.37 45.10
CA TRP A 3 26.23 -30.24 45.91
C TRP A 3 24.98 -29.65 45.20
N ILE A 4 23.75 -29.79 45.71
CA ILE A 4 23.09 -28.98 46.78
C ILE A 4 22.95 -27.51 46.32
N ALA A 5 21.79 -26.88 46.13
CA ALA A 5 20.74 -26.44 47.08
C ALA A 5 19.84 -25.44 46.27
N ARG A 6 18.63 -25.01 46.60
CA ARG A 6 17.58 -25.28 47.59
C ARG A 6 16.35 -24.42 47.14
N PRO A 7 15.17 -24.66 47.71
CA PRO A 7 13.87 -24.20 47.23
C PRO A 7 13.51 -22.80 47.74
N LEU A 8 12.39 -22.24 47.25
CA LEU A 8 11.30 -21.63 48.03
C LEU A 8 10.43 -20.74 47.12
N ARG A 9 9.16 -21.14 47.00
CA ARG A 9 7.92 -20.33 46.94
C ARG A 9 6.83 -21.34 46.57
N ARG A 10 6.27 -22.09 47.54
CA ARG A 10 5.24 -21.59 48.49
C ARG A 10 4.45 -20.45 47.85
N CYS A 11 3.31 -20.80 47.25
CA CYS A 11 2.03 -20.55 47.87
C CYS A 11 1.03 -21.56 47.32
N ALA A 12 0.74 -22.55 48.16
CA ALA A 12 -0.56 -23.18 48.18
C ALA A 12 -1.65 -22.12 48.35
N SER A 13 -2.85 -22.50 47.94
CA SER A 13 -4.13 -22.05 48.50
C SER A 13 -4.48 -20.56 48.36
N SER A 14 -5.51 -20.29 47.56
CA SER A 14 -6.84 -20.14 48.15
C SER A 14 -7.93 -20.07 47.07
N PHE A 15 -9.00 -20.83 47.29
CA PHE A 15 -10.40 -20.38 47.20
C PHE A 15 -10.74 -19.31 46.13
N ALA A 16 -11.68 -19.46 45.22
CA ALA A 16 -12.83 -20.34 45.11
C ALA A 16 -13.44 -20.13 43.70
N PRO A 17 -14.28 -21.05 43.22
CA PRO A 17 -14.72 -21.13 41.83
C PRO A 17 -15.96 -20.27 41.60
N ALA A 18 -15.82 -19.06 41.01
CA ALA A 18 -17.01 -18.25 40.76
C ALA A 18 -16.99 -17.32 39.53
N LEU A 19 -15.90 -17.20 38.76
CA LEU A 19 -15.87 -16.27 37.62
C LEU A 19 -15.62 -16.95 36.26
N ARG A 20 -16.03 -18.21 36.14
CA ARG A 20 -15.92 -19.02 34.90
C ARG A 20 -16.81 -18.55 33.75
N ARG A 21 -17.68 -17.55 33.97
CA ARG A 21 -18.61 -17.00 32.96
C ARG A 21 -18.15 -15.71 32.28
N GLN A 22 -17.10 -15.04 32.77
CA GLN A 22 -16.68 -13.75 32.21
C GLN A 22 -15.51 -13.82 31.21
N ALA A 23 -14.86 -14.97 31.04
CA ALA A 23 -13.70 -15.11 30.15
C ALA A 23 -14.05 -15.38 28.68
N VAL A 24 -15.26 -15.84 28.36
CA VAL A 24 -15.61 -16.22 26.98
C VAL A 24 -15.89 -15.00 26.10
N ALA A 25 -16.38 -13.91 26.69
CA ALA A 25 -16.73 -12.70 25.93
C ALA A 25 -15.51 -11.94 25.40
N PHE A 26 -14.37 -12.00 26.10
CA PHE A 26 -13.16 -11.27 25.69
C PHE A 26 -12.31 -12.02 24.65
N ALA A 27 -12.43 -13.34 24.55
CA ALA A 27 -11.64 -14.12 23.59
C ALA A 27 -12.14 -13.97 22.14
N LEU A 28 -13.42 -13.66 21.92
CA LEU A 28 -14.02 -13.51 20.59
C LEU A 28 -13.90 -12.10 20.00
N ALA A 29 -13.64 -11.07 20.82
CA ALA A 29 -13.53 -9.69 20.34
C ALA A 29 -12.14 -9.34 19.76
N ALA A 30 -11.12 -10.17 20.00
CA ALA A 30 -9.75 -9.86 19.59
C ALA A 30 -9.41 -10.23 18.13
N LEU A 31 -10.24 -11.03 17.44
CA LEU A 31 -9.94 -11.48 16.06
C LEU A 31 -10.47 -10.56 14.94
N ALA A 32 -11.21 -9.48 15.26
CA ALA A 32 -11.90 -8.67 14.24
C ALA A 32 -11.10 -7.47 13.70
N VAL A 33 -9.85 -7.24 14.11
CA VAL A 33 -9.14 -5.95 13.88
C VAL A 33 -8.21 -5.93 12.64
N LEU A 34 -8.06 -7.01 11.86
CA LEU A 34 -7.01 -7.06 10.82
C LEU A 34 -7.42 -6.71 9.38
N ALA A 35 -8.66 -6.31 9.11
CA ALA A 35 -9.05 -5.82 7.79
C ALA A 35 -8.99 -4.29 7.72
N VAL A 36 -7.78 -3.72 7.79
CA VAL A 36 -7.59 -2.32 7.40
C VAL A 36 -7.62 -2.30 5.88
N PRO A 37 -8.66 -1.71 5.24
CA PRO A 37 -8.61 -1.49 3.81
C PRO A 37 -7.43 -0.56 3.55
N GLN A 38 -6.40 -1.05 2.86
CA GLN A 38 -5.39 -0.17 2.28
C GLN A 38 -6.14 0.66 1.25
N ALA A 39 -6.49 1.89 1.63
CA ALA A 39 -6.96 2.89 0.69
C ALA A 39 -5.98 2.88 -0.48
N ALA A 40 -6.47 2.68 -1.69
CA ALA A 40 -5.68 2.58 -2.90
C ALA A 40 -4.93 3.89 -3.14
N MET A 41 -3.79 4.05 -2.47
CA MET A 41 -2.79 5.03 -2.82
C MET A 41 -2.26 4.56 -4.18
N ALA A 42 -2.35 5.42 -5.19
CA ALA A 42 -1.77 5.16 -6.50
C ALA A 42 -0.34 4.64 -6.33
N ALA A 43 -0.13 3.36 -6.63
CA ALA A 43 1.16 2.74 -6.44
C ALA A 43 2.00 3.04 -7.67
N CYS A 44 2.86 4.06 -7.58
CA CYS A 44 3.74 4.42 -8.68
C CYS A 44 4.85 3.38 -8.85
N LEU A 45 5.00 2.88 -10.07
CA LEU A 45 5.98 1.89 -10.45
C LEU A 45 7.38 2.49 -10.43
N SER A 46 8.38 1.66 -10.13
CA SER A 46 9.77 2.04 -10.28
C SER A 46 10.14 2.21 -11.77
N PRO A 47 11.24 2.91 -12.09
CA PRO A 47 11.64 3.13 -13.49
C PRO A 47 11.92 1.84 -14.29
N SER A 48 12.30 0.74 -13.63
CA SER A 48 12.49 -0.56 -14.28
C SER A 48 11.15 -1.25 -14.55
N GLN A 49 10.22 -1.21 -13.59
CA GLN A 49 8.86 -1.74 -13.75
C GLN A 49 8.09 -0.98 -14.82
N ALA A 50 8.22 0.34 -14.88
CA ALA A 50 7.58 1.16 -15.91
C ALA A 50 8.07 0.78 -17.32
N ARG A 51 9.39 0.59 -17.50
CA ARG A 51 9.96 0.11 -18.76
C ARG A 51 9.47 -1.29 -19.11
N ALA A 52 9.37 -2.18 -18.13
CA ALA A 52 8.82 -3.52 -18.34
C ALA A 52 7.34 -3.46 -18.75
N ALA A 53 6.52 -2.62 -18.12
CA ALA A 53 5.11 -2.45 -18.48
C ALA A 53 4.94 -1.95 -19.92
N VAL A 54 5.78 -1.02 -20.37
CA VAL A 54 5.80 -0.57 -21.77
C VAL A 54 6.27 -1.67 -22.72
N ALA A 55 7.36 -2.38 -22.38
CA ALA A 55 7.89 -3.47 -23.18
C ALA A 55 6.90 -4.65 -23.30
N ASN A 56 6.11 -4.91 -22.26
CA ASN A 56 5.09 -5.94 -22.21
C ASN A 56 3.77 -5.51 -22.88
N GLY A 57 3.69 -4.30 -23.45
CA GLY A 57 2.48 -3.78 -24.09
C GLY A 57 1.35 -3.42 -23.13
N GLN A 58 1.63 -3.32 -21.83
CA GLN A 58 0.66 -2.93 -20.81
C GLN A 58 0.43 -1.41 -20.79
N ALA A 59 1.40 -0.64 -21.27
CA ALA A 59 1.35 0.83 -21.39
C ALA A 59 1.98 1.28 -22.72
N GLN A 60 1.49 2.38 -23.28
CA GLN A 60 2.12 3.05 -24.42
C GLN A 60 3.40 3.77 -23.98
N PRO A 61 4.41 3.84 -24.86
CA PRO A 61 5.63 4.59 -24.57
C PRO A 61 5.31 6.08 -24.41
N LEU A 62 6.05 6.75 -23.52
CA LEU A 62 5.78 8.14 -23.17
C LEU A 62 5.74 9.08 -24.40
N GLY A 63 6.60 8.85 -25.39
CA GLY A 63 6.63 9.66 -26.61
C GLY A 63 5.34 9.58 -27.44
N ALA A 64 4.61 8.47 -27.39
CA ALA A 64 3.34 8.32 -28.13
C ALA A 64 2.21 9.13 -27.49
N ILE A 65 2.24 9.27 -26.16
CA ILE A 65 1.22 10.00 -25.38
C ILE A 65 1.62 11.43 -25.04
N ALA A 66 2.91 11.79 -25.14
CA ALA A 66 3.39 13.14 -24.86
C ALA A 66 2.70 14.19 -25.75
N GLY A 67 2.35 13.83 -26.99
CA GLY A 67 1.61 14.72 -27.90
C GLY A 67 0.17 15.01 -27.47
N ALA A 68 -0.42 14.19 -26.59
CA ALA A 68 -1.76 14.44 -26.04
C ALA A 68 -1.77 15.57 -24.99
N VAL A 69 -0.59 16.00 -24.53
CA VAL A 69 -0.45 16.97 -23.44
C VAL A 69 0.29 18.21 -23.95
N ARG A 70 -0.29 19.40 -23.71
CA ARG A 70 0.34 20.67 -24.08
C ARG A 70 1.21 21.17 -22.93
N GLY A 71 2.50 21.40 -23.21
CA GLY A 71 3.48 21.93 -22.26
C GLY A 71 4.74 21.07 -22.20
N GLU A 72 5.66 21.43 -21.31
CA GLU A 72 6.91 20.69 -21.12
C GLU A 72 6.75 19.66 -19.99
N ILE A 73 6.97 18.38 -20.29
CA ILE A 73 6.89 17.31 -19.28
C ILE A 73 8.21 17.29 -18.52
N VAL A 74 8.18 17.74 -17.26
CA VAL A 74 9.35 17.78 -16.37
C VAL A 74 9.56 16.43 -15.67
N ARG A 75 8.45 15.75 -15.37
CA ARG A 75 8.48 14.43 -14.72
C ARG A 75 7.33 13.58 -15.22
N ALA A 76 7.59 12.29 -15.37
CA ALA A 76 6.59 11.31 -15.72
C ALA A 76 6.75 10.05 -14.87
N GLU A 77 5.66 9.64 -14.25
CA GLU A 77 5.59 8.44 -13.43
C GLU A 77 4.43 7.57 -13.90
N LEU A 78 4.65 6.26 -14.01
CA LEU A 78 3.61 5.30 -14.33
C LEU A 78 3.11 4.71 -13.02
N CYS A 79 1.82 4.84 -12.73
CA CYS A 79 1.22 4.40 -11.47
C CYS A 79 0.08 3.44 -11.74
N GLU A 80 -0.11 2.50 -10.82
CA GLU A 80 -1.24 1.60 -10.82
C GLU A 80 -2.36 2.18 -9.95
N GLU A 81 -3.50 2.46 -10.56
CA GLU A 81 -4.67 3.06 -9.93
C GLU A 81 -5.92 2.24 -10.29
N GLY A 82 -6.54 1.59 -9.31
CA GLY A 82 -7.76 0.83 -9.54
C GLY A 82 -7.61 -0.32 -10.55
N GLY A 83 -6.44 -0.95 -10.61
CA GLY A 83 -6.15 -2.07 -11.52
C GLY A 83 -5.84 -1.67 -12.97
N ARG A 84 -5.61 -0.37 -13.23
CA ARG A 84 -5.13 0.14 -14.52
C ARG A 84 -3.86 0.98 -14.34
N LEU A 85 -3.07 1.05 -15.41
CA LEU A 85 -1.88 1.88 -15.46
C LEU A 85 -2.25 3.29 -15.93
N VAL A 86 -1.80 4.29 -15.18
CA VAL A 86 -1.98 5.72 -15.48
C VAL A 86 -0.65 6.45 -15.40
N TYR A 87 -0.42 7.38 -16.30
CA TYR A 87 0.71 8.30 -16.25
C TYR A 87 0.36 9.53 -15.44
N ARG A 88 1.17 9.81 -14.42
CA ARG A 88 1.17 11.06 -13.66
C ARG A 88 2.29 11.93 -14.20
N LEU A 89 1.91 12.97 -14.93
CA LEU A 89 2.82 13.87 -15.64
C LEU A 89 2.87 15.20 -14.91
N SER A 90 4.06 15.64 -14.51
CA SER A 90 4.27 17.01 -14.04
C SER A 90 4.67 17.87 -15.23
N VAL A 91 3.75 18.72 -15.66
CA VAL A 91 3.87 19.53 -16.88
C VAL A 91 4.08 20.98 -16.48
N LEU A 92 5.11 21.61 -17.03
CA LEU A 92 5.31 23.04 -16.93
C LEU A 92 4.51 23.73 -18.02
N SER A 93 3.56 24.57 -17.61
CA SER A 93 2.69 25.35 -18.50
C SER A 93 2.81 26.83 -18.14
N GLY A 94 3.65 27.56 -18.87
CA GLY A 94 4.05 28.92 -18.49
C GLY A 94 4.88 28.87 -17.20
N GLU A 95 4.47 29.63 -16.18
CA GLU A 95 5.17 29.70 -14.89
C GLU A 95 4.65 28.70 -13.84
N ARG A 96 3.73 27.80 -14.22
CA ARG A 96 3.08 26.88 -13.29
C ARG A 96 3.36 25.43 -13.63
N LEU A 97 3.72 24.65 -12.61
CA LEU A 97 3.79 23.20 -12.69
C LEU A 97 2.41 22.61 -12.39
N VAL A 98 1.83 21.91 -13.35
CA VAL A 98 0.52 21.26 -13.25
C VAL A 98 0.68 19.76 -13.41
N THR A 99 0.05 19.00 -12.53
CA THR A 99 0.00 17.54 -12.65
C THR A 99 -1.17 17.12 -13.54
N ARG A 100 -0.88 16.37 -14.59
CA ARG A 100 -1.86 15.76 -15.49
C ARG A 100 -1.85 14.27 -15.33
N VAL A 101 -3.03 13.67 -15.28
CA VAL A 101 -3.19 12.21 -15.23
C VAL A 101 -3.70 11.75 -16.59
N VAL A 102 -3.01 10.79 -17.18
CA VAL A 102 -3.30 10.27 -18.51
C VAL A 102 -3.39 8.75 -18.44
N ASP A 103 -4.39 8.16 -19.07
CA ASP A 103 -4.50 6.71 -19.17
C ASP A 103 -3.33 6.16 -20.01
N ALA A 104 -2.60 5.18 -19.48
CA ALA A 104 -1.38 4.71 -20.12
C ALA A 104 -1.63 3.83 -21.36
N ARG A 105 -2.86 3.33 -21.57
CA ARG A 105 -3.20 2.46 -22.70
C ARG A 105 -3.78 3.24 -23.87
N THR A 106 -4.61 4.23 -23.56
CA THR A 106 -5.38 5.00 -24.55
C THR A 106 -4.77 6.38 -24.83
N GLY A 107 -3.94 6.90 -23.92
CA GLY A 107 -3.45 8.27 -23.99
C GLY A 107 -4.53 9.32 -23.65
N GLN A 108 -5.68 8.89 -23.13
CA GLN A 108 -6.76 9.80 -22.75
C GLN A 108 -6.37 10.58 -21.50
N VAL A 109 -6.44 11.91 -21.56
CA VAL A 109 -6.25 12.78 -20.39
C VAL A 109 -7.49 12.66 -19.50
N LEU A 110 -7.28 12.29 -18.24
CA LEU A 110 -8.34 12.06 -17.26
C LEU A 110 -8.65 13.31 -16.42
N ASN A 111 -7.76 14.32 -16.39
CA ASN A 111 -7.94 15.57 -15.62
C ASN A 111 -7.12 16.76 -16.11
#